data_AF-A0A1D8RTC2-F1
#
_entry.id   AF-A0A1D8RTC2-F1
#
_cell.length_a   1.000
_cell.length_b   1.000
_cell.length_c   1.000
_cell.angle_alpha   90.00
_cell.angle_beta   90.00
_cell.angle_gamma   90.00
#
_symmetry.space_group_name_H-M   'P 1'
#
loop_
_entity.id
_entity.type
_entity.pdbx_description
1 polymer ?
#
loop_
_entity_poly.entity_id
_entity_poly.type
_entity_poly.pdbx_seq_one_letter_code
_entity_poly.pdbx_strand_id
1 'polypeptide(L)'
;MNTKIYKRVFALAGELMLAAQERNQINFDNCYSELKQLCDDNESTDKDHPVQWETLADFTDDLPLAISIYEKALLKAEEINSKDFRSSIGFSLASLQVELGEKENAIENLEKAKISCNKIVDKELKAEIHDLLEALKSEVSSPY
;
A
#
# COMPACT_ATOMS: atom_id res chain seq x y z
N MET A 1 14.02 -9.34 -4.67
CA MET A 1 13.54 -8.35 -5.66
C MET A 1 14.58 -8.13 -6.78
N ASN A 2 14.14 -7.96 -8.03
CA ASN A 2 15.02 -7.56 -9.13
C ASN A 2 15.44 -6.08 -8.99
N THR A 3 16.75 -5.82 -8.97
CA THR A 3 17.30 -4.47 -8.71
C THR A 3 17.02 -3.45 -9.82
N LYS A 4 16.79 -3.89 -11.06
CA LYS A 4 16.42 -2.99 -12.17
C LYS A 4 14.97 -2.52 -12.04
N ILE A 5 14.07 -3.43 -11.69
CA ILE A 5 12.66 -3.12 -11.48
C ILE A 5 12.49 -2.19 -10.29
N TYR A 6 13.18 -2.48 -9.18
CA TYR A 6 13.17 -1.59 -8.01
C TYR A 6 13.59 -0.17 -8.37
N LYS A 7 14.68 -0.01 -9.13
CA LYS A 7 15.13 1.31 -9.59
C LYS A 7 14.11 1.99 -10.50
N ARG A 8 13.40 1.24 -11.36
CA ARG A 8 12.37 1.82 -12.24
C ARG A 8 11.16 2.28 -11.45
N VAL A 9 10.65 1.45 -10.54
CA VAL A 9 9.54 1.81 -9.62
C VAL A 9 9.91 3.05 -8.81
N PHE A 10 11.10 3.07 -8.18
CA PHE A 10 11.56 4.21 -7.40
C PHE A 10 11.70 5.49 -8.23
N ALA A 11 12.21 5.39 -9.46
CA ALA A 11 12.31 6.54 -10.36
C ALA A 11 10.92 7.08 -10.74
N LEU A 12 9.98 6.21 -11.11
CA LEU A 12 8.61 6.59 -11.44
C LEU A 12 7.89 7.22 -10.25
N ALA A 13 8.07 6.69 -9.03
CA ALA A 13 7.51 7.29 -7.81
C ALA A 13 8.03 8.73 -7.59
N GLY A 14 9.32 8.97 -7.80
CA GLY A 14 9.90 10.31 -7.74
C GLY A 14 9.33 11.24 -8.81
N GLU A 15 9.17 10.77 -10.04
CA GLU A 15 8.57 11.54 -11.15
C GLU A 15 7.08 11.86 -10.90
N LEU A 16 6.32 10.92 -10.34
CA LEU A 16 4.92 11.10 -9.94
C LEU A 16 4.78 12.16 -8.84
N MET A 17 5.60 12.10 -7.80
CA MET A 17 5.63 13.12 -6.74
C MET A 17 5.94 14.52 -7.28
N LEU A 18 6.94 14.63 -8.16
CA LEU A 18 7.31 15.90 -8.79
C LEU A 18 6.17 16.43 -9.67
N ALA A 19 5.56 15.56 -10.49
CA ALA A 19 4.44 15.94 -11.34
C ALA A 19 3.24 16.43 -10.51
N ALA A 20 2.92 15.76 -9.40
CA ALA A 20 1.86 16.19 -8.48
C ALA A 20 2.18 17.56 -7.84
N GLN A 21 3.42 17.76 -7.39
CA GLN A 21 3.88 19.04 -6.81
C GLN A 21 3.79 20.19 -7.83
N GLU A 22 4.15 19.94 -9.08
CA GLU A 22 4.08 20.91 -10.18
C GLU A 22 2.66 21.07 -10.76
N ARG A 23 1.68 20.29 -10.29
CA ARG A 23 0.32 20.19 -10.86
C ARG A 23 0.33 19.85 -12.35
N ASN A 24 1.31 19.05 -12.77
CA ASN A 24 1.51 18.62 -14.14
C ASN A 24 0.79 17.30 -14.40
N GLN A 25 -0.53 17.38 -14.59
CA GLN A 25 -1.38 16.18 -14.76
C GLN A 25 -0.93 15.31 -15.94
N ILE A 26 -0.52 15.91 -17.06
CA ILE A 26 -0.08 15.16 -18.24
C ILE A 26 1.14 14.29 -17.90
N ASN A 27 2.11 14.84 -17.17
CA ASN A 27 3.28 14.07 -16.77
C ASN A 27 2.92 13.00 -15.73
N PHE A 28 2.03 13.33 -14.79
CA PHE A 28 1.52 12.38 -13.81
C PHE A 28 0.86 11.18 -14.49
N ASP A 29 -0.08 11.43 -15.40
CA ASP A 29 -0.82 10.39 -16.14
C ASP A 29 0.12 9.49 -16.96
N ASN A 30 1.15 10.08 -17.57
CA ASN A 30 2.17 9.33 -18.32
C ASN A 30 2.99 8.43 -17.39
N CYS A 31 3.49 8.96 -16.28
CA CYS A 31 4.28 8.19 -15.31
C CYS A 31 3.45 7.09 -14.65
N TYR A 32 2.19 7.39 -14.31
CA TYR A 32 1.25 6.43 -13.72
C TYR A 32 0.95 5.30 -14.71
N SER A 33 0.68 5.65 -15.98
CA SER A 33 0.45 4.66 -17.04
C SER A 33 1.67 3.76 -17.25
N GLU A 34 2.89 4.32 -17.18
CA GLU A 34 4.10 3.52 -17.28
C GLU A 34 4.31 2.61 -16.06
N LEU A 35 4.05 3.11 -14.85
CA LEU A 35 4.12 2.30 -13.63
C LEU A 35 3.11 1.15 -13.69
N LYS A 36 1.89 1.42 -14.15
CA LYS A 36 0.88 0.39 -14.36
C LYS A 36 1.34 -0.66 -15.36
N GLN A 37 1.85 -0.25 -16.52
CA GLN A 37 2.36 -1.18 -17.53
C GLN A 37 3.50 -2.04 -16.97
N LEU A 38 4.40 -1.45 -16.17
CA LEU A 38 5.47 -2.18 -15.49
C LEU A 38 4.91 -3.24 -14.54
N CYS A 39 3.84 -2.95 -13.80
CA CYS A 39 3.19 -3.93 -12.94
C CYS A 39 2.58 -5.06 -13.76
N ASP A 40 1.79 -4.73 -14.78
CA ASP A 40 1.09 -5.68 -15.65
C ASP A 40 2.08 -6.60 -16.41
N ASP A 41 3.18 -6.05 -16.93
CA ASP A 41 4.22 -6.81 -17.65
C ASP A 41 4.95 -7.85 -16.78
N ASN A 42 5.00 -7.61 -15.46
CA ASN A 42 5.66 -8.49 -14.52
C ASN A 42 4.68 -9.37 -13.74
N GLU A 43 3.37 -9.18 -13.87
CA GLU A 43 2.35 -9.96 -13.17
C GLU A 43 2.52 -11.46 -13.45
N SER A 44 2.48 -12.27 -12.39
CA SER A 44 2.66 -13.73 -12.45
C SER A 44 4.02 -14.21 -12.98
N THR A 45 5.01 -13.33 -13.08
CA THR A 45 6.40 -13.70 -13.40
C THR A 45 7.24 -13.81 -12.12
N ASP A 46 8.49 -14.28 -12.24
CA ASP A 46 9.47 -14.28 -11.14
C ASP A 46 9.88 -12.88 -10.66
N LYS A 47 9.44 -11.85 -11.39
CA LYS A 47 9.66 -10.43 -11.10
C LYS A 47 8.46 -9.75 -10.45
N ASP A 48 7.32 -10.44 -10.35
CA ASP A 48 6.15 -9.95 -9.64
C ASP A 48 6.52 -9.71 -8.17
N HIS A 49 6.28 -8.51 -7.68
CA HIS A 49 6.81 -8.08 -6.39
C HIS A 49 5.88 -7.03 -5.75
N PRO A 50 5.60 -7.13 -4.44
CA PRO A 50 4.63 -6.27 -3.76
C PRO A 50 4.85 -4.78 -3.98
N VAL A 51 6.10 -4.30 -3.91
CA VAL A 51 6.39 -2.85 -4.07
C VAL A 51 5.91 -2.24 -5.39
N GLN A 52 5.78 -3.01 -6.48
CA GLN A 52 5.24 -2.49 -7.74
C GLN A 52 3.78 -2.07 -7.55
N TRP A 53 3.00 -2.98 -6.99
CA TRP A 53 1.58 -2.80 -6.74
C TRP A 53 1.32 -1.81 -5.60
N GLU A 54 2.09 -1.88 -4.50
CA GLU A 54 2.03 -0.90 -3.41
C GLU A 54 2.26 0.53 -3.93
N THR A 55 3.33 0.74 -4.71
CA THR A 55 3.62 2.05 -5.30
C THR A 55 2.51 2.49 -6.26
N LEU A 56 1.97 1.58 -7.07
CA LEU A 56 0.87 1.92 -7.98
C LEU A 56 -0.38 2.37 -7.20
N ALA A 57 -0.71 1.68 -6.11
CA ALA A 57 -1.83 2.04 -5.23
C ALA A 57 -1.60 3.39 -4.55
N ASP A 58 -0.38 3.68 -4.07
CA ASP A 58 -0.02 4.95 -3.42
C ASP A 58 -0.31 6.19 -4.31
N PHE A 59 -0.26 6.02 -5.64
CA PHE A 59 -0.54 7.08 -6.61
C PHE A 59 -1.89 6.94 -7.32
N THR A 60 -2.80 6.10 -6.80
CA THR A 60 -4.14 5.91 -7.36
C THR A 60 -5.16 6.76 -6.57
N ASP A 61 -5.73 7.79 -7.21
CA ASP A 61 -6.74 8.66 -6.56
C ASP A 61 -8.13 8.00 -6.40
N ASP A 62 -8.44 7.00 -7.24
CA ASP A 62 -9.68 6.21 -7.13
C ASP A 62 -9.56 5.23 -5.96
N LEU A 63 -10.15 5.58 -4.81
CA LEU A 63 -10.01 4.79 -3.57
C LEU A 63 -10.43 3.32 -3.72
N PRO A 64 -11.60 2.97 -4.32
CA PRO A 64 -11.93 1.57 -4.62
C PRO A 64 -10.88 0.85 -5.47
N LEU A 65 -10.34 1.51 -6.50
CA LEU A 65 -9.28 0.94 -7.32
C LEU A 65 -7.98 0.76 -6.51
N ALA A 66 -7.58 1.76 -5.73
CA ALA A 66 -6.39 1.72 -4.88
C ALA A 66 -6.47 0.56 -3.88
N ILE A 67 -7.62 0.35 -3.26
CA ILE A 67 -7.89 -0.81 -2.39
C ILE A 67 -7.62 -2.13 -3.13
N SER A 68 -8.18 -2.31 -4.33
CA SER A 68 -7.98 -3.55 -5.11
C SER A 68 -6.50 -3.78 -5.49
N ILE A 69 -5.75 -2.70 -5.70
CA ILE A 69 -4.32 -2.77 -6.00
C ILE A 69 -3.52 -3.09 -4.73
N TYR A 70 -3.83 -2.50 -3.58
CA TYR A 70 -3.22 -2.87 -2.30
C TYR A 70 -3.51 -4.32 -1.91
N GLU A 71 -4.72 -4.82 -2.13
CA GLU A 71 -5.05 -6.23 -1.92
C GLU A 71 -4.16 -7.14 -2.78
N LYS A 72 -3.97 -6.79 -4.06
CA LYS A 72 -3.03 -7.49 -4.93
C LYS A 72 -1.59 -7.41 -4.39
N ALA A 73 -1.14 -6.23 -3.96
CA ALA A 73 0.18 -6.05 -3.36
C ALA A 73 0.35 -6.94 -2.11
N LEU A 74 -0.68 -7.05 -1.28
CA LEU A 74 -0.68 -7.85 -0.06
C LEU A 74 -0.54 -9.34 -0.38
N LEU A 75 -1.26 -9.85 -1.39
CA LEU A 75 -1.11 -11.23 -1.86
C LEU A 75 0.35 -11.54 -2.25
N LYS A 76 0.99 -10.62 -2.97
CA LYS A 76 2.41 -10.77 -3.35
C LYS A 76 3.36 -10.69 -2.15
N ALA A 77 3.06 -9.83 -1.18
CA ALA A 77 3.82 -9.77 0.07
C ALA A 77 3.69 -11.06 0.89
N GLU A 78 2.53 -11.71 0.87
CA GLU A 78 2.27 -12.98 1.53
C GLU A 78 2.98 -14.15 0.85
N GLU A 79 2.94 -14.22 -0.50
CA GLU A 79 3.63 -15.24 -1.29
C GLU A 79 5.15 -15.29 -0.98
N ILE A 80 5.78 -14.13 -0.80
CA ILE A 80 7.21 -14.03 -0.44
C ILE A 80 7.47 -13.96 1.07
N ASN A 81 6.41 -14.04 1.89
CA ASN A 81 6.45 -13.91 3.35
C ASN A 81 7.19 -12.65 3.86
N SER A 82 7.08 -11.53 3.15
CA SER A 82 7.71 -10.27 3.55
C SER A 82 6.92 -9.62 4.69
N LYS A 83 7.53 -9.52 5.87
CA LYS A 83 6.88 -8.88 7.03
C LYS A 83 6.82 -7.37 6.91
N ASP A 84 7.85 -6.77 6.32
CA ASP A 84 7.89 -5.32 6.07
C ASP A 84 6.72 -4.92 5.15
N PHE A 85 6.62 -5.54 3.97
CA PHE A 85 5.54 -5.22 3.01
C PHE A 85 4.15 -5.57 3.53
N ARG A 86 3.97 -6.71 4.23
CA ARG A 86 2.67 -7.04 4.83
C ARG A 86 2.23 -6.01 5.87
N SER A 87 3.18 -5.37 6.55
CA SER A 87 2.89 -4.35 7.56
C SER A 87 2.57 -3.01 6.91
N SER A 88 3.39 -2.54 5.97
CA SER A 88 3.18 -1.25 5.28
C SER A 88 1.90 -1.28 4.44
N ILE A 89 1.75 -2.28 3.58
CA ILE A 89 0.58 -2.43 2.71
C ILE A 89 -0.71 -2.57 3.53
N GLY A 90 -0.66 -3.39 4.60
CA GLY A 90 -1.82 -3.59 5.48
C GLY A 90 -2.24 -2.29 6.19
N PHE A 91 -1.28 -1.46 6.58
CA PHE A 91 -1.54 -0.16 7.17
C PHE A 91 -2.12 0.85 6.16
N SER A 92 -1.54 0.96 4.96
CA SER A 92 -2.07 1.84 3.90
C SER A 92 -3.48 1.43 3.49
N LEU A 93 -3.70 0.15 3.24
CA LEU A 93 -5.03 -0.41 2.91
C LEU A 93 -6.07 -0.08 3.99
N ALA A 94 -5.73 -0.31 5.26
CA ALA A 94 -6.64 -0.01 6.36
C ALA A 94 -6.93 1.48 6.48
N SER A 95 -5.93 2.34 6.24
CA SER A 95 -6.10 3.79 6.28
C SER A 95 -7.10 4.26 5.22
N LEU A 96 -7.01 3.75 3.98
CA LEU A 96 -8.00 4.03 2.93
C LEU A 96 -9.39 3.51 3.29
N GLN A 97 -9.48 2.33 3.89
CA GLN A 97 -10.75 1.75 4.34
C GLN A 97 -11.42 2.63 5.42
N VAL A 98 -10.63 3.23 6.33
CA VAL A 98 -11.16 4.21 7.30
C VAL A 98 -11.74 5.43 6.59
N GLU A 99 -11.07 5.96 5.56
CA GLU A 99 -11.56 7.10 4.79
C GLU A 99 -12.89 6.80 4.07
N LEU A 100 -13.08 5.57 3.61
CA LEU A 100 -14.32 5.09 3.02
C LEU A 100 -15.40 4.68 4.04
N GLY A 101 -15.09 4.74 5.34
CA GLY A 101 -16.00 4.34 6.41
C GLY A 101 -16.11 2.82 6.63
N GLU A 102 -15.27 2.01 5.98
CA GLU A 102 -15.21 0.56 6.10
C GLU A 102 -14.40 0.12 7.34
N LYS A 103 -14.84 0.55 8.52
CA LYS A 103 -14.07 0.41 9.77
C LYS A 103 -13.82 -1.06 10.16
N GLU A 104 -14.76 -1.95 9.90
CA GLU A 104 -14.60 -3.38 10.18
C GLU A 104 -13.47 -3.99 9.33
N ASN A 105 -13.42 -3.68 8.04
CA ASN A 105 -12.36 -4.12 7.14
C ASN A 105 -11.01 -3.54 7.56
N ALA A 106 -10.98 -2.25 7.92
CA ALA A 106 -9.77 -1.59 8.41
C ALA A 106 -9.22 -2.26 9.68
N ILE A 107 -10.08 -2.58 10.65
CA ILE A 107 -9.68 -3.31 11.87
C ILE A 107 -9.08 -4.67 11.52
N GLU A 108 -9.71 -5.45 10.63
CA GLU A 108 -9.18 -6.76 10.23
C GLU A 108 -7.78 -6.64 9.61
N ASN A 109 -7.59 -5.67 8.71
CA ASN A 109 -6.30 -5.44 8.07
C ASN A 109 -5.24 -4.94 9.06
N LEU A 110 -5.60 -4.08 10.01
CA LEU A 110 -4.70 -3.62 11.07
C LEU A 110 -4.29 -4.73 12.04
N GLU A 111 -5.18 -5.68 12.36
CA GLU A 111 -4.81 -6.85 13.16
C GLU A 111 -3.76 -7.72 12.44
N LYS A 112 -3.93 -7.95 11.14
CA LYS A 112 -2.95 -8.67 10.30
C LYS A 112 -1.63 -7.89 10.19
N ALA A 113 -1.70 -6.57 10.03
CA ALA A 113 -0.53 -5.69 9.99
C ALA A 113 0.22 -5.71 11.34
N LYS A 114 -0.49 -5.65 12.47
CA LYS A 114 0.08 -5.71 13.83
C LYS A 114 0.83 -7.03 14.07
N ILE A 115 0.28 -8.15 13.61
CA ILE A 115 0.96 -9.45 13.69
C ILE A 115 2.26 -9.44 12.86
N SER A 116 2.21 -8.87 11.66
CA SER A 116 3.35 -8.82 10.74
C SER A 116 4.45 -7.89 11.27
N CYS A 117 4.09 -6.72 11.78
CA CYS A 117 5.03 -5.69 12.19
C CYS A 117 5.80 -6.09 13.46
N ASN A 118 5.28 -6.98 14.31
CA ASN A 118 5.98 -7.43 15.52
C ASN A 118 7.45 -7.85 15.28
N LYS A 119 7.78 -8.33 14.07
CA LYS A 119 9.12 -8.79 13.69
C LYS A 119 9.98 -7.77 12.93
N ILE A 120 9.45 -6.59 12.59
CA ILE A 120 10.20 -5.55 11.87
C ILE A 120 10.89 -4.59 12.85
N VAL A 121 11.86 -3.81 12.39
CA VAL A 121 12.58 -2.83 13.24
C VAL A 121 11.83 -1.51 13.34
N ASP A 122 11.05 -1.16 12.31
CA ASP A 122 10.30 0.09 12.21
C ASP A 122 9.38 0.28 13.43
N LYS A 123 9.72 1.25 14.28
CA LYS A 123 8.97 1.56 15.49
C LYS A 123 7.84 2.54 15.23
N GLU A 124 7.98 3.35 14.19
CA GLU A 124 7.00 4.37 13.82
C GLU A 124 5.78 3.66 13.24
N LEU A 125 5.99 2.81 12.23
CA LEU A 125 4.90 2.01 11.65
C LEU A 125 4.20 1.13 12.69
N LYS A 126 4.93 0.58 13.67
CA LYS A 126 4.33 -0.18 14.79
C LYS A 126 3.39 0.68 15.64
N ALA A 127 3.80 1.91 15.93
CA ALA A 127 3.00 2.84 16.71
C ALA A 127 1.77 3.27 15.92
N GLU A 128 1.93 3.62 14.64
CA GLU A 128 0.82 3.99 13.76
C GLU A 128 -0.23 2.87 13.63
N ILE A 129 0.21 1.63 13.39
CA ILE A 129 -0.69 0.47 13.35
C ILE A 129 -1.41 0.28 14.69
N HIS A 130 -0.69 0.42 15.81
CA HIS A 130 -1.28 0.25 17.14
C HIS A 130 -2.32 1.33 17.44
N ASP A 131 -1.96 2.59 17.24
CA ASP A 131 -2.77 3.74 17.61
C ASP A 131 -4.05 3.79 16.78
N LEU A 132 -3.96 3.54 15.46
CA LEU A 132 -5.13 3.48 14.59
C LEU A 132 -6.06 2.31 14.98
N LEU A 133 -5.50 1.13 15.28
CA LEU A 133 -6.28 -0.03 15.69
C LEU A 133 -7.04 0.20 17.00
N GLU A 134 -6.39 0.80 18.01
CA GLU A 134 -7.04 1.11 19.28
C GLU A 134 -8.12 2.19 19.12
N ALA A 135 -7.85 3.23 18.31
CA ALA A 135 -8.84 4.25 17.99
C ALA A 135 -10.12 3.64 17.40
N LEU A 136 -9.98 2.84 16.34
CA LEU A 136 -11.14 2.21 15.68
C LEU A 136 -11.89 1.25 16.61
N LYS A 137 -11.18 0.44 17.40
CA LYS A 137 -11.83 -0.47 18.36
C LYS A 137 -12.61 0.28 19.44
N SER A 138 -12.10 1.41 19.90
CA SER A 138 -12.80 2.24 20.88
C SER A 138 -14.10 2.85 20.32
N GLU A 139 -14.09 3.23 19.05
CA GLU A 139 -15.27 3.78 18.37
C GLU A 139 -16.34 2.72 18.12
N VAL A 140 -15.95 1.52 17.66
CA VAL A 140 -16.89 0.41 17.41
C VAL A 140 -17.42 -0.19 18.72
N SER A 141 -16.63 -0.12 19.80
CA SER A 141 -17.00 -0.59 21.14
C SER A 141 -17.91 0.36 21.91
N SER A 142 -18.26 1.54 21.39
CA SER A 142 -19.18 2.47 22.07
C SER A 142 -20.61 2.23 21.60
N PRO A 143 -21.44 1.44 22.33
CA PRO A 143 -22.84 1.35 22.01
C PRO A 143 -23.48 2.65 22.49
N TYR A 144 -24.12 3.36 21.57
CA TYR A 144 -25.17 4.30 21.98
C TYR A 144 -26.26 3.55 22.78
#